data_AF-X1BW85-F1
#
_entry.id   AF-X1BW85-F1
#
_cell.length_a   1.000
_cell.length_b   1.000
_cell.length_c   1.000
_cell.angle_alpha   90.00
_cell.angle_beta   90.00
_cell.angle_gamma   90.00
#
_symmetry.space_group_name_H-M   'P 1'
#
loop_
_entity.id
_entity.type
_entity.pdbx_description
1 polymer ?
#
loop_
_entity_poly.entity_id
_entity_poly.type
_entity_poly.pdbx_seq_one_letter_code
_entity_poly.pdbx_strand_id
1 'polypeptide(L)'
;MEVVLIVIFALLGTAIGSFLNVCIDRLPVGKSLRYPPSHCDASIRLMVTHDNRIRKWADLPLEPGLVKNSVVIKEAEVAAKIKQLFKDRKVKVKKVIVGLSGLHCLSRPITLPQLPKEMLDEAVRREAKRVLPVPLEQLYISWQTIPAPEGKIHVFLVAVPCKTADALLKVLRQAGLKPY
;
A
#
# COMPACT_ATOMS: atom_id res chain seq x y z
N MET A 1 -15.89 -35.41 12.58
CA MET A 1 -16.10 -35.30 11.11
C MET A 1 -16.82 -34.01 10.72
N GLU A 2 -17.84 -33.56 11.45
CA GLU A 2 -18.60 -32.34 11.11
C GLU A 2 -17.73 -31.06 11.05
N VAL A 3 -16.84 -30.83 12.01
CA VAL A 3 -15.96 -29.65 12.02
C VAL A 3 -15.04 -29.61 10.80
N VAL A 4 -14.54 -30.77 10.37
CA VAL A 4 -13.68 -30.88 9.18
C VAL A 4 -14.46 -30.53 7.91
N LEU A 5 -15.71 -31.01 7.78
CA LEU A 5 -16.59 -30.67 6.66
C LEU A 5 -16.91 -29.17 6.64
N ILE A 6 -17.22 -28.56 7.78
CA ILE A 6 -17.50 -27.11 7.87
C ILE A 6 -16.29 -26.28 7.42
N VAL A 7 -15.08 -26.64 7.86
CA VAL A 7 -13.85 -25.95 7.45
C VAL A 7 -13.60 -26.11 5.96
N ILE A 8 -13.82 -27.30 5.40
CA ILE A 8 -13.68 -27.55 3.95
C ILE A 8 -14.69 -26.71 3.16
N PHE A 9 -15.96 -26.69 3.54
CA PHE A 9 -16.98 -25.90 2.85
C PHE A 9 -16.76 -24.39 2.99
N ALA A 10 -16.25 -23.91 4.13
CA ALA A 10 -15.90 -22.50 4.31
C ALA A 10 -14.71 -22.08 3.43
N LEU A 11 -13.66 -22.91 3.34
CA LEU A 11 -12.52 -22.65 2.45
C LEU A 11 -12.93 -22.71 0.97
N LEU A 12 -13.76 -23.68 0.59
CA LEU A 12 -14.27 -23.80 -0.77
C LEU A 12 -15.17 -22.61 -1.13
N GLY A 13 -16.07 -22.21 -0.21
CA GLY A 13 -16.98 -21.08 -0.39
C GLY A 13 -16.25 -19.74 -0.51
N THR A 14 -15.20 -19.52 0.28
CA THR A 14 -14.38 -18.29 0.17
C THR A 14 -13.57 -18.26 -1.13
N ALA A 15 -13.05 -19.40 -1.59
CA ALA A 15 -12.35 -19.50 -2.87
C ALA A 15 -13.28 -19.26 -4.07
N ILE A 16 -14.45 -19.92 -4.08
CA ILE A 16 -15.46 -19.77 -5.14
C ILE A 16 -16.06 -18.37 -5.12
N GLY A 17 -16.38 -17.83 -3.95
CA GLY A 17 -16.94 -16.49 -3.80
C GLY A 17 -15.98 -15.39 -4.27
N SER A 18 -14.70 -15.49 -3.91
CA SER A 18 -13.65 -14.57 -4.38
C SER A 18 -13.52 -14.61 -5.91
N PHE A 19 -13.55 -15.81 -6.49
CA PHE A 19 -13.49 -15.99 -7.94
C PHE A 19 -14.73 -15.44 -8.67
N LEU A 20 -15.93 -15.71 -8.17
CA LEU A 20 -17.18 -15.18 -8.74
C LEU A 20 -17.23 -13.66 -8.71
N ASN A 21 -16.71 -13.04 -7.65
CA ASN A 21 -16.62 -11.58 -7.56
C ASN A 21 -15.74 -10.99 -8.68
N VAL A 22 -14.62 -11.65 -9.02
CA VAL A 22 -13.77 -11.27 -10.16
C VAL A 22 -14.51 -11.45 -11.49
N CYS A 23 -15.26 -12.53 -11.66
CA CYS A 23 -16.04 -12.79 -12.87
C CYS A 23 -17.16 -11.75 -13.10
N ILE A 24 -17.89 -11.39 -12.05
CA ILE A 24 -18.99 -10.41 -12.12
C ILE A 24 -18.46 -9.02 -12.50
N ASP A 25 -17.31 -8.61 -11.97
CA ASP A 25 -16.71 -7.31 -12.30
C ASP A 25 -16.13 -7.27 -13.74
N ARG A 26 -15.54 -8.38 -14.20
CA ARG A 26 -14.72 -8.38 -15.43
C ARG A 26 -15.42 -8.86 -16.70
N LEU A 27 -16.31 -9.85 -16.61
CA LEU A 27 -16.96 -10.44 -17.80
C LEU A 27 -17.89 -9.46 -18.54
N PRO A 28 -18.73 -8.63 -17.90
CA PRO A 28 -19.64 -7.73 -18.61
C PRO A 28 -18.92 -6.68 -19.46
N VAL A 29 -17.68 -6.35 -19.10
CA VAL A 29 -16.84 -5.33 -19.74
C VAL A 29 -15.78 -5.95 -20.67
N GLY A 30 -15.82 -7.26 -20.90
CA GLY A 30 -14.88 -7.97 -21.79
C GLY A 30 -13.43 -8.02 -21.29
N LYS A 31 -13.21 -7.82 -19.98
CA LYS A 31 -11.86 -7.84 -19.39
C LYS A 31 -11.40 -9.28 -19.13
N SER A 32 -10.12 -9.55 -19.35
CA SER A 32 -9.55 -10.88 -19.11
C SER A 32 -9.53 -11.24 -17.61
N LEU A 33 -9.91 -12.48 -17.30
CA LEU A 33 -9.87 -13.06 -15.95
C LEU A 33 -8.45 -13.48 -15.54
N ARG A 34 -7.55 -13.66 -16.51
CA ARG A 34 -6.16 -14.08 -16.28
C ARG A 34 -5.19 -12.90 -16.24
N TYR A 35 -5.51 -11.78 -16.89
CA TYR A 35 -4.57 -10.66 -17.04
C TYR A 35 -5.29 -9.30 -17.24
N PRO A 36 -4.80 -8.21 -16.61
CA PRO A 36 -3.75 -8.16 -15.60
C PRO A 36 -4.25 -8.70 -14.24
N PRO A 37 -3.35 -9.07 -13.31
CA PRO A 37 -3.73 -9.49 -11.97
C PRO A 37 -4.48 -8.38 -11.21
N SER A 38 -4.94 -8.66 -9.99
CA SER A 38 -5.65 -7.74 -9.08
C SER A 38 -4.84 -6.52 -8.61
N HIS A 39 -3.83 -6.08 -9.36
CA HIS A 39 -3.03 -4.90 -9.07
C HIS A 39 -3.73 -3.66 -9.65
N CYS A 40 -4.11 -2.75 -8.76
CA CYS A 40 -4.68 -1.44 -9.09
C CYS A 40 -3.60 -0.46 -9.60
N ASP A 41 -2.86 -0.82 -10.64
CA ASP A 41 -1.97 0.12 -11.35
C ASP A 41 -2.74 0.94 -12.43
N ALA A 42 -4.06 0.73 -12.54
CA ALA A 42 -4.88 1.18 -13.67
C ALA A 42 -5.70 2.46 -13.40
N SER A 43 -5.76 3.00 -12.18
CA SER A 43 -6.47 4.25 -11.91
C SER A 43 -5.94 5.01 -10.70
N ILE A 44 -6.07 6.35 -10.74
CA ILE A 44 -5.94 7.23 -9.59
C ILE A 44 -7.31 7.27 -8.90
N ARG A 45 -7.32 6.98 -7.60
CA ARG A 45 -8.52 7.10 -6.76
C ARG A 45 -8.37 8.24 -5.78
N LEU A 46 -9.42 9.05 -5.67
CA LEU A 46 -9.50 10.17 -4.74
C LEU A 46 -10.70 9.98 -3.83
N MET A 47 -10.48 10.12 -2.52
CA MET A 47 -11.54 10.13 -1.52
C MET A 47 -11.35 11.34 -0.62
N VAL A 48 -12.42 12.12 -0.43
CA VAL A 48 -12.44 13.26 0.49
C VAL A 48 -13.39 12.94 1.62
N THR A 49 -12.86 12.91 2.84
CA THR A 49 -13.63 12.67 4.07
C THR A 49 -13.72 13.94 4.91
N HIS A 50 -14.83 14.10 5.61
CA HIS A 50 -15.04 15.15 6.61
C HIS A 50 -15.98 14.59 7.70
N ASP A 51 -15.61 14.72 8.97
CA ASP A 51 -16.35 14.14 10.11
C ASP A 51 -16.62 12.63 9.96
N ASN A 52 -15.61 11.86 9.56
CA ASN A 52 -15.73 10.42 9.24
C ASN A 52 -16.78 10.07 8.17
N ARG A 53 -17.26 11.04 7.39
CA ARG A 53 -18.18 10.82 6.26
C ARG A 53 -17.48 11.08 4.94
N ILE A 54 -17.74 10.23 3.94
CA ILE A 54 -17.26 10.44 2.57
C ILE A 54 -18.07 11.57 1.94
N ARG A 55 -17.39 12.66 1.58
CA ARG A 55 -18.01 13.82 0.91
C ARG A 55 -17.90 13.71 -0.61
N LYS A 56 -16.76 13.21 -1.10
CA LYS A 56 -16.50 13.04 -2.53
C LYS A 56 -15.66 11.79 -2.74
N TRP A 57 -15.91 11.10 -3.83
CA TRP A 57 -15.05 10.03 -4.34
C TRP A 57 -14.93 10.16 -5.85
N ALA A 58 -13.80 9.73 -6.40
CA ALA A 58 -13.57 9.70 -7.83
C ALA A 58 -12.53 8.64 -8.19
N ASP A 59 -12.70 8.06 -9.38
CA ASP A 59 -11.74 7.17 -10.03
C ASP A 59 -11.40 7.79 -11.40
N LEU A 60 -10.12 7.84 -11.72
CA LEU A 60 -9.60 8.29 -13.01
C LEU A 60 -8.67 7.21 -13.56
N PRO A 61 -9.04 6.50 -14.64
CA PRO A 61 -8.17 5.52 -15.25
C PRO A 61 -6.87 6.16 -15.74
N LEU A 62 -5.77 5.43 -15.59
CA LEU A 62 -4.44 5.82 -16.08
C LEU A 62 -4.13 5.10 -17.39
N GLU A 63 -3.47 5.81 -18.29
CA GLU A 63 -2.95 5.22 -19.51
C GLU A 63 -1.87 4.17 -19.21
N PRO A 64 -1.82 3.07 -19.98
CA PRO A 64 -0.78 2.06 -19.82
C PRO A 64 0.62 2.67 -19.93
N GLY A 65 1.53 2.24 -19.04
CA GLY A 65 2.92 2.69 -19.04
C GLY A 65 3.19 3.94 -18.18
N LEU A 66 2.16 4.62 -17.67
CA LEU A 66 2.35 5.68 -16.67
C LEU A 66 2.86 5.13 -15.33
N VAL A 67 2.32 3.98 -14.93
CA VAL A 67 2.70 3.21 -13.75
C VAL A 67 2.99 1.78 -14.18
N LYS A 68 4.06 1.19 -13.67
CA LYS A 68 4.41 -0.21 -13.92
C LYS A 68 4.88 -0.86 -12.64
N ASN A 69 4.25 -1.97 -12.27
CA ASN A 69 4.53 -2.70 -11.03
C ASN A 69 4.48 -1.77 -9.81
N SER A 70 3.46 -0.92 -9.72
CA SER A 70 3.29 0.07 -8.64
C SER A 70 4.44 1.09 -8.48
N VAL A 71 5.27 1.28 -9.51
CA VAL A 71 6.25 2.37 -9.58
C VAL A 71 5.81 3.35 -10.66
N VAL A 72 5.79 4.63 -10.33
CA VAL A 72 5.48 5.69 -11.29
C VAL A 72 6.66 5.85 -12.25
N ILE A 73 6.42 5.62 -13.54
CA ILE A 73 7.44 5.73 -14.59
C ILE A 73 7.44 7.13 -15.17
N LYS A 74 6.24 7.67 -15.46
CA LYS A 74 6.06 8.99 -16.07
C LYS A 74 5.47 9.98 -15.07
N GLU A 75 6.33 10.50 -14.21
CA GLU A 75 5.94 11.34 -13.08
C GLU A 75 5.11 12.58 -13.48
N ALA A 76 5.54 13.31 -14.51
CA ALA A 76 4.90 14.55 -14.94
C ALA A 76 3.49 14.33 -15.50
N GLU A 77 3.29 13.26 -16.28
CA GLU A 77 1.99 12.90 -16.85
C GLU A 77 1.02 12.48 -15.73
N VAL A 78 1.48 11.67 -14.77
CA VAL A 78 0.66 11.29 -13.61
C VAL A 78 0.32 12.52 -12.75
N ALA A 79 1.27 13.42 -12.51
CA ALA A 79 1.02 14.66 -11.77
C ALA A 79 -0.02 15.55 -12.45
N ALA A 80 0.00 15.64 -13.79
CA ALA A 80 -1.00 16.38 -14.56
C ALA A 80 -2.41 15.75 -14.41
N LYS A 81 -2.50 14.42 -14.47
CA LYS A 81 -3.77 13.69 -14.24
C LYS A 81 -4.31 13.90 -12.84
N ILE A 82 -3.46 13.89 -11.81
CA ILE A 82 -3.86 14.19 -10.43
C ILE A 82 -4.40 15.63 -10.34
N LYS A 83 -3.71 16.62 -10.93
CA LYS A 83 -4.20 18.02 -10.96
C LYS A 83 -5.56 18.13 -11.65
N GLN A 84 -5.73 17.45 -12.78
CA GLN A 84 -6.99 17.42 -13.50
C GLN A 84 -8.10 16.85 -12.63
N LEU A 85 -7.87 15.71 -11.98
CA LEU A 85 -8.85 15.08 -11.08
C LEU A 85 -9.29 16.02 -9.94
N PHE A 86 -8.35 16.73 -9.32
CA PHE A 86 -8.65 17.70 -8.27
C PHE A 86 -9.46 18.88 -8.78
N LYS A 87 -9.15 19.38 -9.99
CA LYS A 87 -9.88 20.47 -10.64
C LYS A 87 -11.30 20.05 -11.00
N ASP A 88 -11.45 18.89 -11.64
CA ASP A 88 -12.74 18.36 -12.11
C ASP A 88 -13.69 18.08 -10.94
N ARG A 89 -13.16 17.60 -9.81
CA ARG A 89 -13.94 17.34 -8.60
C ARG A 89 -14.04 18.55 -7.66
N LYS A 90 -13.49 19.70 -8.06
CA LYS A 90 -13.48 20.95 -7.27
C LYS A 90 -12.99 20.72 -5.85
N VAL A 91 -11.86 20.02 -5.70
CA VAL A 91 -11.23 19.72 -4.41
C VAL A 91 -10.17 20.78 -4.13
N LYS A 92 -10.38 21.56 -3.07
CA LYS A 92 -9.50 22.70 -2.70
C LYS A 92 -8.40 22.32 -1.71
N VAL A 93 -8.50 21.15 -1.08
CA VAL A 93 -7.58 20.70 -0.04
C VAL A 93 -6.24 20.33 -0.67
N LYS A 94 -5.15 20.85 -0.13
CA LYS A 94 -3.79 20.53 -0.59
C LYS A 94 -3.09 19.49 0.27
N LYS A 95 -3.52 19.31 1.52
CA LYS A 95 -3.02 18.25 2.40
C LYS A 95 -3.69 16.93 2.02
N VAL A 96 -2.89 15.91 1.77
CA VAL A 96 -3.37 14.59 1.32
C VAL A 96 -2.70 13.47 2.07
N ILE A 97 -3.43 12.37 2.25
CA ILE A 97 -2.88 11.10 2.70
C ILE A 97 -2.81 10.21 1.47
N VAL A 98 -1.67 9.56 1.26
CA VAL A 98 -1.46 8.65 0.15
C VAL A 98 -1.11 7.26 0.68
N GLY A 99 -1.68 6.23 0.07
CA GLY A 99 -1.30 4.84 0.32
C GLY A 99 -0.20 4.43 -0.66
N LEU A 100 0.83 3.76 -0.15
CA LEU A 100 1.83 3.10 -0.97
C LEU A 100 1.43 1.65 -1.22
N SER A 101 1.73 1.15 -2.42
CA SER A 101 1.53 -0.27 -2.73
C SER A 101 2.47 -1.14 -1.91
N GLY A 102 1.92 -2.17 -1.28
CA GLY A 102 2.70 -3.15 -0.52
C GLY A 102 3.59 -4.05 -1.38
N LEU A 103 3.49 -3.99 -2.72
CA LEU A 103 4.17 -4.91 -3.63
C LEU A 103 5.70 -4.94 -3.46
N HIS A 104 6.31 -3.78 -3.24
CA HIS A 104 7.74 -3.63 -3.02
C HIS A 104 8.11 -3.33 -1.57
N CYS A 105 7.13 -3.37 -0.66
CA CYS A 105 7.36 -3.15 0.75
C CYS A 105 7.76 -4.46 1.41
N LEU A 106 8.73 -4.40 2.32
CA LEU A 106 9.17 -5.53 3.11
C LEU A 106 8.63 -5.39 4.52
N SER A 107 7.99 -6.42 5.04
CA SER A 107 7.57 -6.47 6.44
C SER A 107 8.16 -7.69 7.15
N ARG A 108 8.73 -7.47 8.33
CA ARG A 108 9.31 -8.55 9.15
C ARG A 108 9.04 -8.28 10.63
N PRO A 109 8.49 -9.26 11.38
CA PRO A 109 8.60 -9.21 12.83
C PRO A 109 10.06 -9.45 13.23
N ILE A 110 10.56 -8.67 14.17
CA ILE A 110 11.88 -8.85 14.79
C ILE A 110 11.70 -9.01 16.30
N THR A 111 12.52 -9.84 16.90
CA THR A 111 12.54 -10.09 18.35
C THR A 111 13.82 -9.50 18.92
N LEU A 112 13.66 -8.62 19.89
CA LEU A 112 14.73 -7.99 20.64
C LEU A 112 14.72 -8.48 22.09
N PRO A 113 15.88 -8.54 22.76
CA PRO A 113 15.92 -8.75 24.21
C PRO A 113 15.25 -7.58 24.93
N GLN A 114 15.03 -7.66 26.24
CA GLN A 114 14.61 -6.49 27.01
C GLN A 114 15.73 -5.43 27.00
N LEU A 115 15.42 -4.21 26.57
CA LEU A 115 16.36 -3.08 26.57
C LEU A 115 15.62 -1.75 26.85
N PRO A 116 16.33 -0.70 27.29
CA PRO A 116 15.76 0.64 27.45
C PRO A 116 15.15 1.17 26.15
N LYS A 117 14.08 1.96 26.26
CA LYS A 117 13.32 2.44 25.09
C LYS A 117 14.18 3.30 24.16
N GLU A 118 15.14 4.01 24.72
CA GLU A 118 16.06 4.91 24.03
C GLU A 118 17.00 4.15 23.09
N MET A 119 17.25 2.87 23.39
CA MET A 119 18.13 2.01 22.58
C MET A 119 17.37 1.22 21.51
N LEU A 120 16.03 1.29 21.48
CA LEU A 120 15.21 0.50 20.55
C LEU A 120 15.50 0.87 19.10
N ASP A 121 15.59 2.15 18.76
CA ASP A 121 15.82 2.58 17.38
C ASP A 121 17.11 2.00 16.79
N GLU A 122 18.20 2.04 17.56
CA GLU A 122 19.48 1.49 17.14
C GLU A 122 19.42 -0.04 17.02
N ALA A 123 18.82 -0.71 18.01
CA ALA A 123 18.66 -2.16 18.00
C ALA A 123 17.81 -2.64 16.81
N VAL A 124 16.70 -1.96 16.53
CA VAL A 124 15.84 -2.23 15.37
C VAL A 124 16.61 -2.04 14.08
N ARG A 125 17.36 -0.95 13.92
CA ARG A 125 18.20 -0.71 12.72
C ARG A 125 19.27 -1.80 12.55
N ARG A 126 19.93 -2.21 13.63
CA ARG A 126 20.95 -3.27 13.58
C ARG A 126 20.35 -4.60 13.15
N GLU A 127 19.20 -4.98 13.72
CA GLU A 127 18.50 -6.21 13.32
C GLU A 127 17.95 -6.12 11.90
N ALA A 128 17.40 -4.96 11.51
CA ALA A 128 16.93 -4.71 10.15
C ALA A 128 18.03 -4.97 9.12
N LYS A 129 19.27 -4.52 9.38
CA LYS A 129 20.43 -4.76 8.50
C LYS A 129 20.74 -6.25 8.32
N ARG A 130 20.47 -7.07 9.33
CA ARG A 130 20.69 -8.52 9.30
C ARG A 130 19.59 -9.27 8.55
N VAL A 131 18.33 -8.84 8.70
CA VAL A 131 17.17 -9.58 8.20
C VAL A 131 16.67 -9.10 6.84
N LEU A 132 16.96 -7.86 6.46
CA LEU A 132 16.50 -7.29 5.18
C LEU A 132 17.49 -7.63 4.06
N PRO A 133 17.00 -8.08 2.89
CA PRO A 133 17.83 -8.44 1.74
C PRO A 133 18.35 -7.22 0.95
N VAL A 134 18.07 -5.99 1.40
CA VAL A 134 18.41 -4.73 0.72
C VAL A 134 19.10 -3.80 1.71
N PRO A 135 20.12 -3.04 1.30
CA PRO A 135 20.80 -2.07 2.17
C PRO A 135 19.83 -1.04 2.76
N LEU A 136 20.02 -0.68 4.03
CA LEU A 136 19.11 0.23 4.74
C LEU A 136 19.11 1.64 4.15
N GLU A 137 20.19 2.04 3.48
CA GLU A 137 20.33 3.34 2.83
C GLU A 137 19.35 3.50 1.65
N GLN A 138 18.84 2.39 1.12
CA GLN A 138 17.86 2.36 0.03
C GLN A 138 16.42 2.19 0.55
N LEU A 139 16.22 2.20 1.86
CA LEU A 139 14.94 1.91 2.50
C LEU A 139 14.55 3.00 3.50
N TYR A 140 13.31 3.48 3.39
CA TYR A 140 12.63 4.11 4.50
C TYR A 140 12.10 3.02 5.43
N ILE A 141 12.44 3.13 6.71
CA ILE A 141 12.11 2.11 7.72
C ILE A 141 11.22 2.75 8.77
N SER A 142 10.11 2.08 9.06
CA SER A 142 9.20 2.41 10.15
C SER A 142 8.92 1.15 10.95
N TRP A 143 8.72 1.30 12.26
CA TRP A 143 8.51 0.16 13.13
C TRP A 143 7.56 0.49 14.28
N GLN A 144 6.95 -0.55 14.84
CA GLN A 144 6.08 -0.43 16.01
C GLN A 144 6.22 -1.65 16.90
N THR A 145 6.20 -1.46 18.22
CA THR A 145 6.14 -2.58 19.18
C THR A 145 4.81 -3.31 19.08
N ILE A 146 4.87 -4.63 19.10
CA ILE A 146 3.68 -5.50 19.16
C ILE A 146 3.73 -6.36 20.44
N PRO A 147 2.60 -6.92 20.89
CA PRO A 147 2.59 -7.80 22.05
C PRO A 147 3.65 -8.91 21.95
N ALA A 148 4.38 -9.12 23.05
CA ALA A 148 5.51 -10.03 23.12
C ALA A 148 5.44 -10.86 24.42
N PRO A 149 6.01 -12.07 24.43
CA PRO A 149 6.22 -12.83 25.66
C PRO A 149 7.08 -12.07 26.67
N GLU A 150 6.95 -12.44 27.95
CA GLU A 150 7.66 -11.80 29.04
C GLU A 150 9.19 -11.80 28.83
N GLY A 151 9.84 -10.67 29.08
CA GLY A 151 11.28 -10.48 28.88
C GLY A 151 11.75 -10.30 27.44
N LYS A 152 10.84 -10.23 26.46
CA LYS A 152 11.16 -9.95 25.05
C LYS A 152 10.41 -8.72 24.55
N ILE A 153 10.99 -8.07 23.55
CA ILE A 153 10.32 -7.00 22.80
C ILE A 153 10.12 -7.50 21.37
N HIS A 154 8.87 -7.53 20.91
CA HIS A 154 8.55 -7.76 19.52
C HIS A 154 8.32 -6.44 18.82
N VAL A 155 8.92 -6.30 17.65
CA VAL A 155 8.75 -5.14 16.79
C VAL A 155 8.28 -5.61 15.43
N PHE A 156 7.23 -4.97 14.92
CA PHE A 156 6.82 -5.12 13.53
C PHE A 156 7.51 -4.06 12.69
N LEU A 157 8.46 -4.48 11.87
CA LEU A 157 9.23 -3.64 10.96
C LEU A 157 8.56 -3.58 9.60
N VAL A 158 8.44 -2.38 9.03
CA VAL A 158 8.07 -2.15 7.63
C VAL A 158 9.16 -1.32 6.97
N ALA A 159 9.64 -1.78 5.82
CA ALA A 159 10.62 -1.10 5.01
C ALA A 159 10.07 -0.85 3.60
N VAL A 160 10.23 0.38 3.13
CA VAL A 160 9.76 0.84 1.81
C VAL A 160 10.96 1.34 1.01
N PRO A 161 11.16 0.89 -0.23
CA PRO A 161 12.24 1.40 -1.08
C PRO A 161 12.14 2.91 -1.28
N CYS A 162 13.25 3.63 -1.05
CA CYS A 162 13.33 5.09 -1.21
C CYS A 162 12.88 5.49 -2.61
N LYS A 163 13.35 4.78 -3.65
CA LYS A 163 12.98 5.03 -5.05
C LYS A 163 11.46 5.06 -5.29
N THR A 164 10.71 4.15 -4.67
CA THR A 164 9.26 4.06 -4.84
C THR A 164 8.55 5.19 -4.09
N ALA A 165 8.94 5.42 -2.83
CA ALA A 165 8.36 6.49 -2.01
C ALA A 165 8.66 7.87 -2.59
N ASP A 166 9.91 8.13 -2.97
CA ASP A 166 10.36 9.42 -3.50
C ASP A 166 9.68 9.75 -4.84
N ALA A 167 9.54 8.78 -5.74
CA ALA A 167 8.82 8.97 -7.00
C ALA A 167 7.37 9.42 -6.75
N LEU A 168 6.67 8.77 -5.80
CA LEU A 168 5.31 9.15 -5.45
C LEU A 168 5.24 10.53 -4.80
N LEU A 169 6.12 10.82 -3.84
CA LEU A 169 6.19 12.14 -3.19
C LEU A 169 6.50 13.25 -4.20
N LYS A 170 7.37 12.99 -5.17
CA LYS A 170 7.71 13.92 -6.24
C LYS A 170 6.52 14.20 -7.14
N VAL A 171 5.77 13.18 -7.54
CA VAL A 171 4.52 13.30 -8.29
C VAL A 171 3.50 14.16 -7.53
N LEU A 172 3.31 13.91 -6.23
CA LEU A 172 2.39 14.71 -5.41
C LEU A 172 2.82 16.17 -5.31
N ARG A 173 4.12 16.43 -5.10
CA ARG A 173 4.68 17.79 -5.08
C ARG A 173 4.51 18.50 -6.41
N GLN A 174 4.78 17.82 -7.53
CA GLN A 174 4.53 18.33 -8.88
C GLN A 174 3.04 18.62 -9.11
N ALA A 175 2.15 17.82 -8.51
CA ALA A 175 0.71 18.03 -8.49
C ALA A 175 0.27 19.24 -7.63
N GLY A 176 1.17 19.85 -6.85
CA GLY A 176 0.87 20.96 -5.94
C GLY A 176 0.24 20.50 -4.61
N LEU A 177 0.35 19.20 -4.31
CA LEU A 177 -0.16 18.57 -3.10
C LEU A 177 0.94 18.44 -2.04
N LYS A 178 0.53 18.45 -0.78
CA LYS A 178 1.39 18.28 0.39
C LYS A 178 1.00 16.97 1.07
N PRO A 179 1.81 15.90 0.94
CA PRO A 179 1.61 14.70 1.75
C PRO A 179 1.75 15.06 3.23
N TYR A 180 0.91 14.43 4.07
CA TYR A 180 0.96 14.57 5.52
C TYR A 180 2.26 13.97 6.10
#